data_AF-A0A3D5X6H6-F1
#
_entry.id   AF-A0A3D5X6H6-F1
#
_cell.length_a   1.000
_cell.length_b   1.000
_cell.length_c   1.000
_cell.angle_alpha   90.00
_cell.angle_beta   90.00
_cell.angle_gamma   90.00
#
_symmetry.space_group_name_H-M   'P 1'
#
loop_
_entity.id
_entity.type
_entity.pdbx_description
1 polymer ?
#
loop_
_entity_poly.entity_id
_entity_poly.type
_entity_poly.pdbx_seq_one_letter_code
_entity_poly.pdbx_strand_id
1 'polypeptide(L)' 'HNYRFDPRIEAEGKNPFQLDSKAPDWSKFQDFLKSEVRYTSLQKSFPEQAAELFKAAEESAKWRYNSYLRLAAMEYSK' A
#
# COMPACT_ATOMS: atom_id res chain seq x y z
N HIS A 1 1.86 4.36 2.12
CA HIS A 1 0.62 5.13 1.87
C HIS A 1 0.44 6.10 3.01
N ASN A 2 0.02 7.32 2.71
CA ASN A 2 -0.27 8.32 3.72
C ASN A 2 -1.79 8.43 3.81
N TYR A 3 -2.33 8.28 5.01
CA TYR A 3 -3.74 8.39 5.29
C TYR A 3 -3.95 8.95 6.69
N ARG A 4 -5.14 9.46 6.94
CA ARG A 4 -5.60 9.89 8.27
C ARG A 4 -6.89 9.19 8.62
N PHE A 5 -7.08 8.94 9.90
CA PHE A 5 -8.32 8.43 10.45
C PHE A 5 -8.78 9.37 11.57
N ASP A 6 -9.92 10.02 11.40
CA ASP A 6 -10.53 10.88 12.40
C ASP A 6 -11.93 10.35 12.73
N PRO A 7 -12.14 9.63 13.85
CA PRO A 7 -13.44 9.06 14.18
C PRO A 7 -14.51 10.11 14.49
N ARG A 8 -14.13 11.37 14.77
CA ARG A 8 -15.08 12.40 15.21
C ARG A 8 -16.00 12.85 14.08
N ILE A 9 -15.53 12.80 12.83
CA ILE A 9 -16.29 13.28 11.66
C ILE A 9 -17.34 12.27 11.18
N GLU A 10 -17.28 11.03 11.67
CA GLU A 10 -18.32 10.03 11.41
C GLU A 10 -19.67 10.46 11.99
N ALA A 11 -19.67 11.11 13.16
CA ALA A 11 -20.88 11.66 13.76
C ALA A 11 -21.53 12.73 12.87
N GLU A 12 -20.74 13.41 12.03
CA GLU A 12 -21.18 14.38 11.01
C GLU A 12 -21.63 13.71 9.70
N GLY A 13 -21.61 12.37 9.61
CA GLY A 13 -21.96 11.61 8.42
C GLY A 13 -20.86 11.58 7.35
N LYS A 14 -19.62 11.96 7.69
CA LYS A 14 -18.46 11.93 6.79
C LYS A 14 -17.64 10.68 7.01
N ASN A 15 -16.95 10.22 5.97
CA ASN A 15 -16.04 9.09 6.08
C ASN A 15 -14.84 9.43 6.99
N PRO A 16 -14.61 8.70 8.11
CA PRO A 16 -13.51 8.96 9.03
C PRO A 16 -12.14 8.64 8.43
N PHE A 17 -12.07 7.79 7.40
CA PHE A 17 -10.84 7.41 6.72
C PHE A 17 -10.58 8.28 5.49
N GLN A 18 -9.43 8.94 5.46
CA GLN A 18 -9.00 9.81 4.36
C GLN A 18 -7.67 9.30 3.79
N LEU A 19 -7.65 8.92 2.52
CA LEU A 19 -6.43 8.53 1.82
C LEU A 19 -5.77 9.77 1.19
N ASP A 20 -4.70 10.27 1.79
CA ASP A 20 -4.03 11.49 1.35
C ASP A 20 -3.04 11.26 0.19
N SER A 21 -2.53 10.02 0.06
CA SER A 21 -1.61 9.66 -1.02
C SER A 21 -2.33 9.34 -2.33
N LYS A 22 -1.81 9.84 -3.45
CA LYS A 22 -2.24 9.48 -4.81
C LYS A 22 -1.96 8.00 -5.14
N ALA A 23 -2.52 7.55 -6.27
CA ALA A 23 -2.21 6.25 -6.84
C ALA A 23 -0.69 6.09 -7.07
N PRO A 24 -0.07 4.99 -6.60
CA PRO A 24 1.33 4.69 -6.88
C PRO A 24 1.56 4.37 -8.36
N ASP A 25 2.76 4.67 -8.83
CA ASP A 25 3.30 4.13 -10.08
C ASP A 25 3.88 2.74 -9.82
N TRP A 26 3.08 1.70 -10.07
CA TRP A 26 3.45 0.32 -9.76
C TRP A 26 4.68 -0.18 -10.54
N SER A 27 4.98 0.41 -11.70
CA SER A 27 6.16 0.04 -12.49
C SER A 27 7.47 0.26 -11.73
N LYS A 28 7.47 1.20 -10.77
CA LYS A 28 8.65 1.57 -9.97
C LYS A 28 8.80 0.76 -8.69
N PHE A 29 7.85 -0.12 -8.35
CA PHE A 29 7.85 -0.82 -7.06
C PHE A 29 9.05 -1.73 -6.89
N GLN A 30 9.33 -2.57 -7.90
CA GLN A 30 10.48 -3.49 -7.87
C GLN A 30 11.82 -2.74 -7.86
N ASP A 31 11.91 -1.64 -8.60
CA ASP A 31 13.12 -0.80 -8.63
C ASP A 31 13.35 -0.12 -7.28
N PHE A 32 12.28 0.30 -6.60
CA PHE A 32 12.37 0.81 -5.24
C PHE A 32 12.92 -0.25 -4.28
N LEU A 33 12.44 -1.51 -4.34
CA LEU A 33 13.03 -2.58 -3.52
C LEU A 33 14.52 -2.76 -3.80
N LYS A 34 14.91 -2.79 -5.08
CA LYS A 34 16.32 -2.96 -5.49
C LYS A 34 17.22 -1.78 -5.15
N SER A 35 16.66 -0.63 -4.78
CA SER A 35 17.43 0.54 -4.34
C SER A 35 17.99 0.41 -2.92
N GLU A 36 17.53 -0.57 -2.14
CA GLU A 36 17.93 -0.73 -0.74
C GLU A 36 18.70 -2.04 -0.47
N VAL A 37 19.74 -1.96 0.36
CA VAL A 37 20.61 -3.10 0.71
C VAL A 37 19.82 -4.25 1.36
N ARG A 38 18.81 -3.94 2.18
CA ARG A 38 17.99 -4.94 2.88
C ARG A 38 17.26 -5.90 1.93
N TYR A 39 16.93 -5.47 0.71
CA TYR A 39 16.32 -6.33 -0.30
C TYR A 39 17.37 -6.95 -1.22
N THR A 40 18.36 -6.17 -1.67
CA THR A 40 19.41 -6.69 -2.57
C THR A 40 20.29 -7.76 -1.93
N SER A 41 20.46 -7.75 -0.61
CA SER A 41 21.15 -8.83 0.11
C SER A 41 20.42 -10.17 -0.04
N LEU A 42 19.09 -10.19 0.08
CA LEU A 42 18.28 -11.40 -0.11
C LEU A 42 18.40 -11.91 -1.55
N GLN A 43 18.32 -11.00 -2.53
CA GLN A 43 18.45 -11.34 -3.95
C GLN A 43 19.80 -11.96 -4.29
N LYS A 44 20.90 -11.49 -3.67
CA LYS A 44 22.24 -12.05 -3.88
C LYS A 44 22.39 -13.46 -3.30
N SER A 45 21.85 -13.69 -2.10
CA SER A 45 21.99 -14.96 -1.41
C SER A 45 21.01 -16.03 -1.89
N PHE A 46 19.79 -15.63 -2.27
CA PHE A 46 18.67 -16.52 -2.57
C PHE A 46 17.84 -15.96 -3.74
N PRO A 47 18.37 -15.99 -4.98
CA PRO A 47 17.79 -15.28 -6.11
C PRO A 47 16.37 -15.77 -6.49
N GLU A 48 16.10 -17.07 -6.41
CA GLU A 48 14.79 -17.65 -6.74
C GLU A 48 13.73 -17.25 -5.71
N GLN A 49 14.05 -17.41 -4.42
CA GLN A 49 13.17 -17.02 -3.31
C GLN A 49 12.95 -15.51 -3.29
N ALA A 50 13.98 -14.72 -3.62
CA ALA A 50 13.83 -13.27 -3.73
C ALA A 50 12.83 -12.88 -4.82
N ALA A 51 12.88 -13.54 -5.98
CA ALA A 51 11.93 -13.27 -7.07
C ALA A 51 10.48 -13.58 -6.64
N GLU A 52 10.26 -14.71 -5.96
CA GLU A 52 8.95 -15.07 -5.41
C GLU A 52 8.46 -14.05 -4.37
N LEU A 53 9.30 -13.75 -3.38
CA LEU A 53 8.96 -12.83 -2.29
C LEU A 53 8.74 -11.40 -2.77
N PHE A 54 9.52 -10.93 -3.75
CA PHE A 54 9.34 -9.59 -4.31
C PHE A 54 8.04 -9.47 -5.11
N LYS A 55 7.63 -10.52 -5.83
CA LYS A 55 6.33 -10.57 -6.48
C LYS A 55 5.20 -10.56 -5.45
N ALA A 56 5.28 -11.42 -4.43
CA ALA A 56 4.29 -11.47 -3.36
C ALA A 56 4.17 -10.14 -2.59
N ALA A 57 5.30 -9.45 -2.38
CA ALA A 57 5.31 -8.13 -1.74
C ALA A 57 4.59 -7.07 -2.58
N GLU A 58 4.78 -7.07 -3.90
CA GLU A 58 4.08 -6.15 -4.81
C GLU A 58 2.58 -6.43 -4.85
N GLU A 59 2.18 -7.70 -4.98
CA GLU A 59 0.77 -8.12 -4.95
C GLU A 59 0.11 -7.72 -3.62
N SER A 60 0.80 -7.95 -2.50
CA SER A 60 0.34 -7.53 -1.17
C SER A 60 0.20 -6.01 -1.05
N ALA A 61 1.14 -5.24 -1.62
CA ALA A 61 1.06 -3.79 -1.63
C ALA A 61 -0.13 -3.28 -2.47
N LYS A 62 -0.36 -3.87 -3.65
CA LYS A 62 -1.54 -3.58 -4.50
C LYS A 62 -2.84 -3.90 -3.77
N TRP A 63 -2.91 -5.07 -3.14
CA TRP A 63 -4.08 -5.48 -2.37
C TRP A 63 -4.37 -4.50 -1.23
N ARG A 64 -3.35 -4.11 -0.46
CA ARG A 64 -3.49 -3.13 0.63
C ARG A 64 -3.94 -1.76 0.13
N TYR A 65 -3.37 -1.27 -0.97
CA TYR A 65 -3.81 -0.01 -1.58
C TYR A 65 -5.28 -0.06 -2.01
N ASN A 66 -5.70 -1.15 -2.65
CA ASN A 66 -7.09 -1.33 -3.06
C ASN A 66 -8.04 -1.38 -1.86
N SER A 67 -7.62 -1.99 -0.75
CA SER A 67 -8.37 -1.96 0.51
C SER A 67 -8.52 -0.53 1.05
N TYR A 68 -7.47 0.30 0.98
CA TYR A 68 -7.58 1.72 1.35
C TYR A 68 -8.50 2.52 0.43
N LEU A 69 -8.51 2.24 -0.88
CA LEU A 69 -9.49 2.84 -1.79
C LEU A 69 -10.92 2.46 -1.42
N ARG A 70 -11.17 1.19 -1.08
CA ARG A 70 -12.50 0.74 -0.62
C ARG A 70 -12.91 1.47 0.65
N LEU A 71 -12.01 1.59 1.63
CA LEU A 71 -12.27 2.32 2.87
C LEU A 71 -12.58 3.79 2.61
N ALA A 72 -11.83 4.46 1.73
CA ALA A 72 -12.05 5.86 1.39
C ALA A 72 -13.34 6.10 0.60
N ALA A 73 -13.84 5.08 -0.11
CA ALA A 73 -15.09 5.13 -0.88
C ALA A 73 -16.33 4.66 -0.09
N MET A 74 -16.19 4.30 1.18
CA MET A 74 -17.34 3.96 2.01
C MET A 74 -18.20 5.19 2.30
N GLU A 75 -19.52 5.02 2.18
CA GLU A 75 -20.50 6.05 2.48
C GLU A 75 -20.95 5.96 3.94
N TYR A 76 -20.93 7.10 4.63
CA TYR A 76 -21.34 7.25 6.02
C TYR A 76 -22.50 8.25 6.18
N SER A 77 -23.15 8.61 5.06
CA SER A 77 -24.34 9.46 5.06
C SER A 77 -25.44 8.85 5.93
N LYS A 78 -26.07 9.67 6.78
CA LYS A 78 -27.21 9.29 7.62
C LYS A 78 -28.54 9.41 6.88
#